data_AF-A0AAE1S052-F1
#
_entry.id   AF-A0AAE1S052-F1
#
_cell.length_a   1.000
_cell.length_b   1.000
_cell.length_c   1.000
_cell.angle_alpha   90.00
_cell.angle_beta   90.00
_cell.angle_gamma   90.00
#
_symmetry.space_group_name_H-M   'P 1'
#
loop_
_entity.id
_entity.type
_entity.pdbx_description
1 polymer ?
#
loop_
_entity_poly.entity_id
_entity_poly.type
_entity_poly.pdbx_seq_one_letter_code
_entity_poly.pdbx_strand_id
1 'polypeptide(L)'
;MMDDKVVPELTVDDKIVAELTIPENVIKALLLVSNSSSLEKALEKLIELAKEAGGRLDLSSKNVFTTVLRLCHSLSSISYRHLLLLSLKVHRNLCAGEIKNQNEFLQQKGVEIVMDVITSVGFTPYPVCAIIRVGLQLLGNYSVGRGERQCDVWHQLFPLKFLKIAGVRSREICDPLCMVIYTCCDGTDGLLTDLCLEQGLPILIEILCTASAVGLKEDWLKLLLSKICIEGSY
;
A
#
# COMPACT_ATOMS: atom_id res chain seq x y z
N MET A 1 20.74 32.52 42.62
CA MET A 1 19.51 32.43 41.82
C MET A 1 19.95 32.13 40.39
N MET A 2 20.07 30.85 40.08
CA MET A 2 20.33 30.39 38.72
C MET A 2 18.97 29.99 38.17
N ASP A 3 18.55 30.67 37.10
CA ASP A 3 17.36 30.30 36.35
C ASP A 3 17.59 28.92 35.73
N ASP A 4 16.93 27.92 36.30
CA ASP A 4 16.67 26.65 35.61
C ASP A 4 15.78 26.95 34.41
N LYS A 5 16.41 27.27 33.27
CA LYS A 5 15.76 27.20 31.96
C LYS A 5 15.33 25.76 31.76
N VAL A 6 14.07 25.48 32.06
CA VAL A 6 13.36 24.29 31.61
C VAL A 6 13.50 24.25 30.09
N VAL A 7 14.42 23.42 29.61
CA VAL A 7 14.52 23.09 28.18
C VAL A 7 13.21 22.38 27.84
N PRO A 8 12.37 22.90 26.93
CA PRO A 8 11.13 22.24 26.57
C PRO A 8 11.44 20.83 26.07
N GLU A 9 10.81 19.83 26.69
CA GLU A 9 10.89 18.45 26.20
C GLU A 9 10.34 18.43 24.77
N LEU A 10 11.23 18.16 23.80
CA LEU A 10 10.87 18.04 22.39
C LEU A 10 9.76 17.00 22.26
N THR A 11 8.67 17.38 21.60
CA THR A 11 7.56 16.47 21.33
C THR A 11 8.05 15.32 20.43
N VAL A 12 7.30 14.21 20.39
CA VAL A 12 7.63 13.08 19.49
C VAL A 12 7.74 13.57 18.04
N ASP A 13 6.92 14.53 17.63
CA ASP A 13 7.00 15.15 16.31
C ASP A 13 8.27 15.99 16.11
N ASP A 14 8.74 16.72 17.14
CA ASP A 14 10.00 17.47 17.07
C ASP A 14 11.21 16.53 16.97
N LYS A 15 11.17 15.37 17.63
CA LYS A 15 12.19 14.31 17.51
C LYS A 15 12.14 13.63 16.14
N ILE A 16 10.94 13.36 15.62
CA ILE A 16 10.72 12.83 14.26
C ILE A 16 11.29 13.81 13.22
N VAL A 17 10.99 15.11 13.33
CA VAL A 17 11.50 16.14 12.41
C VAL A 17 13.02 16.27 12.49
N ALA A 18 13.60 16.19 13.70
CA ALA A 18 15.04 16.34 13.89
C ALA A 18 15.86 15.11 13.47
N GLU A 19 15.29 13.90 13.57
CA GLU A 19 15.97 12.64 13.22
C GLU A 19 15.76 12.21 11.76
N LEU A 20 14.73 12.73 11.08
CA LEU A 20 14.38 12.34 9.72
C LEU A 20 14.68 13.43 8.70
N THR A 21 15.12 13.00 7.51
CA THR A 21 15.01 13.76 6.26
C THR A 21 13.55 13.88 5.78
N ILE A 22 12.58 14.09 6.69
CA ILE A 22 11.23 14.51 6.30
C ILE A 22 11.26 16.03 6.12
N PRO A 23 10.93 16.54 4.93
CA PRO A 23 10.82 17.98 4.74
C PRO A 23 9.76 18.58 5.67
N GLU A 24 10.10 19.60 6.48
CA GLU A 24 9.17 20.23 7.43
C GLU A 24 7.85 20.67 6.78
N ASN A 25 7.90 21.07 5.51
CA ASN A 25 6.73 21.49 4.75
C ASN A 25 5.73 20.35 4.53
N VAL A 26 6.17 19.08 4.50
CA VAL A 26 5.28 17.91 4.42
C VAL A 26 4.48 17.77 5.71
N ILE A 27 5.14 17.82 6.87
CA ILE A 27 4.48 17.68 8.16
C ILE A 27 3.54 18.85 8.41
N LYS A 28 3.99 20.09 8.21
CA LYS A 28 3.17 21.30 8.36
C LYS A 28 1.91 21.26 7.49
N ALA A 29 2.03 20.81 6.23
CA ALA A 29 0.88 20.67 5.34
C ALA A 29 -0.15 19.67 5.87
N LEU A 30 0.28 18.50 6.35
CA LEU A 30 -0.62 17.48 6.89
C LEU A 30 -1.33 17.96 8.16
N LEU A 31 -0.60 18.57 9.09
CA LEU A 31 -1.16 19.12 10.32
C LEU A 31 -2.22 20.19 10.04
N LEU A 32 -1.95 21.06 9.07
CA LEU A 32 -2.86 22.14 8.68
C LEU A 32 -4.13 21.60 8.02
N VAL A 33 -4.01 20.68 7.06
CA VAL A 33 -5.17 20.09 6.36
C VAL A 33 -6.07 19.30 7.31
N SER A 34 -5.49 18.59 8.28
CA SER A 34 -6.27 17.78 9.23
C SER A 34 -6.69 18.55 10.50
N ASN A 35 -6.22 19.79 10.67
CA ASN A 35 -6.33 20.56 11.91
C ASN A 35 -5.91 19.72 13.14
N SER A 36 -4.71 19.16 13.11
CA SER A 36 -4.20 18.24 14.14
C SER A 36 -2.96 18.77 14.83
N SER A 37 -2.76 18.34 16.07
CA SER A 37 -1.62 18.72 16.90
C SER A 37 -0.39 17.82 16.71
N SER A 38 -0.55 16.66 16.07
CA SER A 38 0.53 15.70 15.83
C SER A 38 0.37 14.97 14.51
N LEU A 39 1.46 14.44 13.96
CA LEU A 39 1.45 13.75 12.67
C LEU A 39 0.58 12.48 12.71
N GLU A 40 0.67 11.71 13.80
CA GLU A 40 -0.16 10.53 14.00
C GLU A 40 -1.66 10.87 13.95
N LYS A 41 -2.10 11.87 14.73
CA LYS A 41 -3.49 12.34 14.72
C LYS A 41 -3.90 12.92 13.38
N ALA A 42 -2.97 13.52 12.64
CA ALA A 42 -3.24 13.98 11.28
C ALA A 42 -3.56 12.80 10.37
N LEU A 43 -2.70 11.79 10.33
CA LEU A 43 -2.91 10.60 9.50
C LEU A 43 -4.19 9.85 9.88
N GLU A 44 -4.50 9.69 11.16
CA GLU A 44 -5.76 9.07 11.61
C GLU A 44 -7.00 9.81 11.11
N LYS A 45 -7.03 11.14 11.23
CA LYS A 45 -8.15 11.95 10.69
C LYS A 45 -8.25 11.84 9.18
N LEU A 46 -7.12 11.85 8.47
CA LEU A 46 -7.08 11.70 7.02
C LEU A 46 -7.60 10.33 6.57
N ILE A 47 -7.31 9.26 7.32
CA ILE A 47 -7.86 7.92 7.06
C ILE A 47 -9.39 7.96 7.15
N GLU A 48 -9.94 8.57 8.20
CA GLU A 48 -11.39 8.67 8.42
C GLU A 48 -12.07 9.48 7.31
N LEU A 49 -11.53 10.65 6.97
CA LEU A 49 -12.05 11.48 5.88
C LEU A 49 -12.04 10.75 4.54
N ALA A 50 -10.97 10.00 4.23
CA ALA A 50 -10.82 9.31 2.95
C ALA A 50 -11.73 8.06 2.80
N LYS A 51 -12.49 7.66 3.82
CA LYS A 51 -13.48 6.57 3.70
C LYS A 51 -14.63 6.95 2.77
N GLU A 52 -15.02 8.21 2.77
CA GLU A 52 -16.13 8.72 1.98
C GLU A 52 -15.66 9.32 0.65
N ALA A 53 -16.46 9.18 -0.40
CA ALA A 53 -16.12 9.71 -1.73
C ALA A 53 -15.87 11.22 -1.71
N GLY A 54 -16.72 11.97 -1.01
CA GLY A 54 -16.55 13.43 -0.87
C GLY A 54 -15.26 13.82 -0.14
N GLY A 55 -14.85 13.03 0.86
CA GLY A 55 -13.59 13.26 1.56
C GLY A 55 -12.37 12.94 0.69
N ARG A 56 -12.41 11.87 -0.12
CA ARG A 56 -11.34 11.60 -1.11
C ARG A 56 -11.17 12.73 -2.10
N LEU A 57 -12.28 13.26 -2.62
CA LEU A 57 -12.28 14.39 -3.54
C LEU A 57 -11.70 15.66 -2.90
N ASP A 58 -12.16 16.02 -1.70
CA ASP A 58 -11.66 17.17 -0.95
C ASP A 58 -10.14 17.07 -0.67
N LEU A 59 -9.68 15.92 -0.17
CA LEU A 59 -8.26 15.69 0.11
C LEU A 59 -7.41 15.67 -1.18
N SER A 60 -7.96 15.19 -2.30
CA SER A 60 -7.31 15.24 -3.61
C SER A 60 -7.14 16.69 -4.12
N SER A 61 -8.09 17.58 -3.81
CA SER A 61 -7.98 19.00 -4.16
C SER A 61 -6.87 19.73 -3.37
N LYS A 62 -6.53 19.21 -2.18
CA LYS A 62 -5.53 19.76 -1.26
C LYS A 62 -4.13 19.14 -1.40
N ASN A 63 -3.88 18.37 -2.46
CA ASN A 63 -2.61 17.66 -2.71
C ASN A 63 -2.16 16.77 -1.54
N VAL A 64 -3.11 16.21 -0.78
CA VAL A 64 -2.81 15.33 0.36
C VAL A 64 -2.13 14.06 -0.13
N PHE A 65 -2.55 13.51 -1.27
CA PHE A 65 -1.99 12.30 -1.85
C PHE A 65 -0.46 12.40 -2.01
N THR A 66 0.01 13.38 -2.79
CA THR A 66 1.44 13.65 -3.01
C THR A 66 2.19 13.92 -1.72
N THR A 67 1.56 14.64 -0.78
CA THR A 67 2.17 14.97 0.51
C THR A 67 2.42 13.71 1.35
N VAL A 68 1.44 12.81 1.42
CA VAL A 68 1.59 11.55 2.16
C VAL A 68 2.54 10.60 1.42
N LEU A 69 2.59 10.61 0.08
CA LEU A 69 3.49 9.72 -0.67
C LEU A 69 4.96 10.03 -0.40
N ARG A 70 5.28 11.33 -0.34
CA ARG A 70 6.60 11.82 0.08
C ARG A 70 6.92 11.40 1.51
N LEU A 71 5.92 11.41 2.39
CA LEU A 71 6.08 10.94 3.77
C LEU A 71 6.43 9.44 3.80
N CYS A 72 5.76 8.58 3.03
CA CYS A 72 6.09 7.15 2.94
C CYS A 72 7.56 6.91 2.55
N HIS A 73 8.06 7.65 1.57
CA HIS A 73 9.45 7.55 1.11
C HIS A 73 10.44 7.89 2.24
N SER A 74 10.17 8.96 2.99
CA SER A 74 11.01 9.37 4.13
C SER A 74 10.90 8.44 5.36
N LEU A 75 9.79 7.71 5.51
CA LEU A 75 9.54 6.79 6.64
C LEU A 75 10.00 5.35 6.39
N SER A 76 10.81 5.09 5.36
CA SER A 76 11.23 3.75 4.94
C SER A 76 12.08 2.97 5.97
N SER A 77 12.43 3.59 7.11
CA SER A 77 13.13 2.97 8.25
C SER A 77 12.20 2.21 9.21
N ILE A 78 12.76 1.16 9.83
CA ILE A 78 12.07 0.28 10.77
C ILE A 78 11.51 1.00 12.01
N SER A 79 12.13 2.13 12.40
CA SER A 79 11.76 2.91 13.59
C SER A 79 10.39 3.59 13.46
N TYR A 80 9.86 3.73 12.24
CA TYR A 80 8.63 4.49 11.98
C TYR A 80 7.50 3.66 11.37
N ARG A 81 7.52 2.34 11.60
CA ARG A 81 6.51 1.39 11.09
C ARG A 81 5.06 1.81 11.35
N HIS A 82 4.78 2.41 12.51
CA HIS A 82 3.42 2.86 12.83
C HIS A 82 2.96 4.00 11.92
N LEU A 83 3.77 5.05 11.78
CA LEU A 83 3.47 6.19 10.90
C LEU A 83 3.45 5.77 9.42
N LEU A 84 4.33 4.86 9.03
CA LEU A 84 4.35 4.28 7.69
C LEU A 84 3.06 3.51 7.41
N LEU A 85 2.61 2.67 8.35
CA LEU A 85 1.34 1.94 8.25
C LEU A 85 0.15 2.89 8.13
N LEU A 86 0.10 3.95 8.93
CA LEU A 86 -0.94 4.97 8.84
C LEU A 86 -0.90 5.69 7.47
N SER A 87 0.29 6.04 6.98
CA SER A 87 0.48 6.67 5.68
C SER A 87 0.01 5.79 4.52
N LEU A 88 0.29 4.49 4.56
CA LEU A 88 -0.21 3.53 3.58
C LEU A 88 -1.74 3.37 3.66
N LYS A 89 -2.34 3.39 4.87
CA LYS A 89 -3.80 3.36 5.03
C LYS A 89 -4.47 4.60 4.42
N VAL A 90 -3.87 5.78 4.58
CA VAL A 90 -4.36 7.01 3.91
C VAL A 90 -4.36 6.82 2.40
N HIS A 91 -3.23 6.39 1.80
CA HIS A 91 -3.16 6.16 0.36
C HIS A 91 -4.15 5.12 -0.14
N ARG A 92 -4.24 3.96 0.54
CA ARG A 92 -5.19 2.90 0.18
C ARG A 92 -6.60 3.46 0.07
N ASN A 93 -7.01 4.28 1.03
CA ASN A 93 -8.31 4.93 0.99
C ASN A 93 -8.38 5.97 -0.14
N LEU A 94 -7.39 6.86 -0.26
CA LEU A 94 -7.37 7.90 -1.29
C LEU A 94 -7.37 7.35 -2.72
N CYS A 95 -6.78 6.19 -2.99
CA CYS A 95 -6.82 5.54 -4.31
C CYS A 95 -8.15 4.85 -4.64
N ALA A 96 -9.04 4.66 -3.66
CA ALA A 96 -10.27 3.89 -3.85
C ALA A 96 -11.29 4.66 -4.72
N GLY A 97 -11.27 4.37 -6.03
CA GLY A 97 -12.21 4.92 -7.00
C GLY A 97 -12.02 6.41 -7.30
N GLU A 98 -10.90 7.01 -6.89
CA GLU A 98 -10.58 8.42 -7.17
C GLU A 98 -9.51 8.51 -8.27
N ILE A 99 -9.96 8.76 -9.50
CA ILE A 99 -9.11 8.73 -10.70
C ILE A 99 -7.96 9.73 -10.61
N LYS A 100 -8.17 10.91 -10.02
CA LYS A 100 -7.11 11.92 -9.88
C LYS A 100 -5.96 11.38 -9.03
N ASN A 101 -6.27 10.73 -7.90
CA ASN A 101 -5.27 10.16 -7.02
C ASN A 101 -4.56 8.95 -7.67
N GLN A 102 -5.29 8.13 -8.42
CA GLN A 102 -4.67 7.02 -9.16
C GLN A 102 -3.72 7.53 -10.25
N ASN A 103 -4.07 8.59 -10.98
CA ASN A 103 -3.17 9.22 -11.95
C ASN A 103 -1.90 9.77 -11.28
N GLU A 104 -2.07 10.44 -10.14
CA GLU A 104 -0.96 10.97 -9.36
C GLU A 104 -0.03 9.84 -8.88
N PHE A 105 -0.61 8.70 -8.46
CA PHE A 105 0.16 7.51 -8.08
C PHE A 105 1.02 6.98 -9.23
N LEU A 106 0.45 6.88 -10.44
CA LEU A 106 1.19 6.49 -11.64
C LEU A 106 2.33 7.46 -11.94
N GLN A 107 2.04 8.77 -11.96
CA GLN A 107 3.02 9.83 -12.27
C GLN A 107 4.20 9.86 -11.29
N GLN A 108 3.96 9.50 -10.02
CA GLN A 108 4.99 9.46 -8.98
C GLN A 108 5.64 8.08 -8.80
N LYS A 109 5.43 7.14 -9.74
CA LYS A 109 5.95 5.76 -9.64
C LYS A 109 5.56 5.08 -8.33
N GLY A 110 4.30 5.26 -7.92
CA GLY A 110 3.80 4.84 -6.62
C GLY A 110 3.96 3.34 -6.35
N VAL A 111 3.84 2.50 -7.37
CA VAL A 111 4.06 1.04 -7.24
C VAL A 111 5.49 0.73 -6.80
N GLU A 112 6.49 1.44 -7.35
CA GLU A 112 7.90 1.29 -7.00
C GLU A 112 8.11 1.66 -5.54
N ILE A 113 7.58 2.82 -5.12
CA ILE A 113 7.65 3.30 -3.73
C ILE A 113 7.03 2.31 -2.75
N VAL A 114 5.84 1.77 -3.06
CA VAL A 114 5.17 0.78 -2.21
C VAL A 114 6.00 -0.50 -2.11
N MET A 115 6.63 -0.94 -3.20
CA MET A 115 7.47 -2.13 -3.20
C MET A 115 8.78 -1.93 -2.44
N ASP A 116 9.38 -0.75 -2.49
CA ASP A 116 10.54 -0.40 -1.69
C ASP A 116 10.20 -0.42 -0.20
N VAL A 117 9.05 0.14 0.18
CA VAL A 117 8.53 0.08 1.55
C VAL A 117 8.28 -1.37 2.00
N ILE A 118 7.62 -2.19 1.18
CA ILE A 118 7.39 -3.61 1.49
C ILE A 118 8.72 -4.36 1.67
N THR A 119 9.70 -4.06 0.82
CA THR A 119 11.00 -4.71 0.86
C THR A 119 11.81 -4.26 2.08
N SER A 120 11.73 -2.98 2.48
CA SER A 120 12.48 -2.43 3.61
C SER A 120 12.01 -2.98 4.96
N VAL A 121 10.71 -3.25 5.10
CA VAL A 121 10.18 -3.85 6.34
C VAL A 121 10.47 -5.34 6.45
N GLY A 122 10.87 -5.99 5.35
CA GLY A 122 11.21 -7.39 5.25
C GLY A 122 10.00 -8.31 5.07
N PHE A 123 10.27 -9.60 4.83
CA PHE A 123 9.25 -10.63 4.61
C PHE A 123 9.18 -11.61 5.80
N THR A 124 9.38 -11.10 7.02
CA THR A 124 9.40 -11.93 8.23
C THR A 124 8.01 -12.06 8.86
N PRO A 125 7.64 -13.21 9.44
CA PRO A 125 6.34 -13.40 10.08
C PRO A 125 6.25 -12.54 11.35
N TYR A 126 5.32 -11.57 11.34
CA TYR A 126 4.87 -10.70 12.44
C TYR A 126 5.95 -9.80 13.11
N PRO A 127 5.68 -8.50 13.38
CA PRO A 127 4.46 -7.69 13.13
C PRO A 127 4.40 -7.02 11.74
N VAL A 128 5.21 -7.50 10.78
CA VAL A 128 5.39 -6.89 9.45
C VAL A 128 4.20 -7.10 8.49
N CYS A 129 3.34 -8.09 8.78
CA CYS A 129 2.21 -8.47 7.92
C CYS A 129 1.22 -7.33 7.64
N ALA A 130 1.03 -6.40 8.58
CA ALA A 130 0.09 -5.29 8.41
C ALA A 130 0.51 -4.30 7.31
N ILE A 131 1.81 -4.01 7.20
CA ILE A 131 2.34 -3.08 6.18
C ILE A 131 2.22 -3.73 4.79
N ILE A 132 2.65 -4.99 4.65
CA ILE A 132 2.54 -5.74 3.39
C ILE A 132 1.07 -5.83 2.96
N ARG A 133 0.17 -6.21 3.87
CA ARG A 133 -1.27 -6.29 3.61
C ARG A 133 -1.83 -4.95 3.11
N VAL A 134 -1.56 -3.85 3.81
CA VAL A 134 -2.11 -2.54 3.43
C VAL A 134 -1.48 -2.03 2.13
N GLY A 135 -0.20 -2.28 1.90
CA GLY A 135 0.47 -1.99 0.62
C GLY A 135 -0.17 -2.73 -0.55
N LEU A 136 -0.43 -4.04 -0.40
CA LEU A 136 -1.14 -4.83 -1.41
C LEU A 136 -2.57 -4.32 -1.64
N GLN A 137 -3.32 -3.99 -0.58
CA GLN A 137 -4.66 -3.40 -0.72
C GLN A 137 -4.63 -2.06 -1.47
N LEU A 138 -3.61 -1.23 -1.27
CA LEU A 138 -3.41 -0.01 -2.02
C LEU A 138 -3.19 -0.31 -3.51
N LEU A 139 -2.31 -1.27 -3.84
CA LEU A 139 -2.09 -1.70 -5.22
C LEU A 139 -3.38 -2.24 -5.87
N GLY A 140 -4.16 -3.03 -5.14
CA GLY A 140 -5.46 -3.52 -5.62
C GLY A 140 -6.43 -2.37 -5.93
N ASN A 141 -6.58 -1.41 -5.02
CA ASN A 141 -7.42 -0.23 -5.24
C ASN A 141 -6.96 0.64 -6.41
N TYR A 142 -5.65 0.72 -6.64
CA TYR A 142 -5.07 1.42 -7.79
C TYR A 142 -5.36 0.68 -9.11
N SER A 143 -5.21 -0.65 -9.15
CA SER A 143 -5.47 -1.48 -10.33
C SER A 143 -6.93 -1.46 -10.80
N VAL A 144 -7.89 -1.17 -9.92
CA VAL A 144 -9.32 -1.03 -10.30
C VAL A 144 -9.53 0.02 -11.39
N GLY A 145 -8.65 1.01 -11.53
CA GLY A 145 -8.72 2.01 -12.60
C GLY A 145 -8.45 1.46 -14.02
N ARG A 146 -8.12 0.17 -14.15
CA ARG A 146 -7.89 -0.58 -15.40
C ARG A 146 -6.77 -0.02 -16.30
N GLY A 147 -6.48 -0.75 -17.37
CA GLY A 147 -5.58 -0.33 -18.44
C GLY A 147 -4.14 -0.16 -17.96
N GLU A 148 -3.56 1.02 -18.16
CA GLU A 148 -2.17 1.31 -17.80
C GLU A 148 -1.84 1.01 -16.33
N ARG A 149 -2.80 1.18 -15.41
CA ARG A 149 -2.60 0.92 -13.98
C ARG A 149 -2.45 -0.57 -13.66
N GLN A 150 -3.22 -1.42 -14.34
CA GLN A 150 -3.09 -2.88 -14.21
C GLN A 150 -1.73 -3.32 -14.75
N CYS A 151 -1.35 -2.82 -15.92
CA CYS A 151 -0.04 -3.08 -16.52
C CYS A 151 1.11 -2.59 -15.63
N ASP A 152 1.01 -1.39 -15.04
CA ASP A 152 2.02 -0.82 -14.15
C ASP A 152 2.27 -1.73 -12.93
N VAL A 153 1.21 -2.17 -12.24
CA VAL A 153 1.35 -3.14 -11.15
C VAL A 153 1.92 -4.46 -11.65
N TRP A 154 1.39 -5.00 -12.75
CA TRP A 154 1.82 -6.30 -13.26
C TRP A 154 3.30 -6.33 -13.63
N HIS A 155 3.77 -5.40 -14.46
CA HIS A 155 5.14 -5.37 -14.94
C HIS A 155 6.15 -5.12 -13.82
N GLN A 156 5.76 -4.40 -12.76
CA GLN A 156 6.65 -4.16 -11.64
C GLN A 156 6.76 -5.33 -10.67
N LEU A 157 5.74 -6.20 -10.60
CA LEU A 157 5.67 -7.28 -9.61
C LEU A 157 5.92 -8.67 -10.20
N PHE A 158 5.45 -8.92 -11.42
CA PHE A 158 5.55 -10.22 -12.07
C PHE A 158 6.96 -10.48 -12.63
N PRO A 159 7.49 -11.72 -12.55
CA PRO A 159 7.01 -12.82 -11.70
C PRO A 159 7.61 -12.76 -10.28
N LEU A 160 8.80 -12.17 -10.14
CA LEU A 160 9.67 -12.38 -8.98
C LEU A 160 9.12 -11.80 -7.67
N LYS A 161 8.56 -10.59 -7.69
CA LYS A 161 8.05 -9.97 -6.46
C LYS A 161 6.76 -10.65 -6.01
N PHE A 162 5.88 -11.03 -6.95
CA PHE A 162 4.71 -11.84 -6.64
C PHE A 162 5.10 -13.17 -5.99
N LEU A 163 6.07 -13.89 -6.55
CA LEU A 163 6.55 -15.13 -5.98
C LEU A 163 7.09 -14.94 -4.55
N LYS A 164 7.89 -13.89 -4.34
CA LYS A 164 8.45 -13.56 -3.02
C LYS A 164 7.36 -13.27 -1.98
N ILE A 165 6.31 -12.54 -2.37
CA ILE A 165 5.17 -12.22 -1.50
C ILE A 165 4.33 -13.48 -1.22
N ALA A 166 4.10 -14.33 -2.23
CA ALA A 166 3.37 -15.59 -2.09
C ALA A 166 4.06 -16.54 -1.09
N GLY A 167 5.39 -16.53 -1.05
CA GLY A 167 6.20 -17.34 -0.15
C GLY A 167 6.12 -16.97 1.35
N VAL A 168 5.47 -15.88 1.75
CA VAL A 168 5.37 -15.46 3.16
C VAL A 168 4.44 -16.36 3.99
N ARG A 169 3.67 -17.24 3.34
CA ARG A 169 2.76 -18.23 3.96
C ARG A 169 1.87 -17.62 5.06
N SER A 170 1.33 -16.43 4.81
CA SER A 170 0.47 -15.70 5.74
C SER A 170 -0.90 -15.45 5.13
N ARG A 171 -1.96 -15.82 5.84
CA ARG A 171 -3.34 -15.56 5.42
C ARG A 171 -3.59 -14.07 5.19
N GLU A 172 -3.03 -13.21 6.04
CA GLU A 172 -3.19 -11.75 5.95
C GLU A 172 -2.59 -11.14 4.67
N ILE A 173 -1.65 -11.85 4.03
CA ILE A 173 -0.96 -11.44 2.82
C ILE A 173 -1.51 -12.18 1.60
N CYS A 174 -1.90 -13.44 1.75
CA CYS A 174 -2.43 -14.27 0.66
C CYS A 174 -3.73 -13.69 0.07
N ASP A 175 -4.69 -13.31 0.93
CA ASP A 175 -5.96 -12.71 0.49
C ASP A 175 -5.75 -11.44 -0.37
N PRO A 176 -5.03 -10.40 0.08
CA PRO A 176 -4.80 -9.21 -0.72
C PRO A 176 -3.85 -9.45 -1.91
N LEU A 177 -2.95 -10.43 -1.86
CA LEU A 177 -2.16 -10.81 -3.04
C LEU A 177 -3.08 -11.36 -4.14
N CYS A 178 -4.02 -12.26 -3.79
CA CYS A 178 -5.01 -12.78 -4.73
C CYS A 178 -5.88 -11.66 -5.30
N MET A 179 -6.29 -10.69 -4.47
CA MET A 179 -7.00 -9.49 -4.91
C MET A 179 -6.20 -8.71 -5.96
N VAL A 180 -4.91 -8.45 -5.73
CA VAL A 180 -4.06 -7.72 -6.69
C VAL A 180 -3.93 -8.48 -8.01
N ILE A 181 -3.64 -9.78 -7.96
CA ILE A 181 -3.50 -10.59 -9.18
C ILE A 181 -4.82 -10.62 -9.96
N TYR A 182 -5.93 -10.90 -9.27
CA TYR A 182 -7.26 -10.89 -9.88
C TYR A 182 -7.59 -9.54 -10.53
N THR A 183 -7.41 -8.44 -9.79
CA THR A 183 -7.72 -7.10 -10.30
C THR A 183 -6.82 -6.68 -11.46
N CYS A 184 -5.57 -7.16 -11.54
CA CYS A 184 -4.73 -6.92 -12.72
C CYS A 184 -5.22 -7.69 -13.93
N CYS A 185 -5.59 -8.97 -13.77
CA CYS A 185 -6.07 -9.82 -14.86
C CYS A 185 -7.50 -9.49 -15.30
N ASP A 186 -8.28 -8.78 -14.49
CA ASP A 186 -9.68 -8.50 -14.81
C ASP A 186 -9.81 -7.59 -16.04
N GLY A 187 -10.35 -8.14 -17.14
CA GLY A 187 -10.48 -7.46 -18.43
C GLY A 187 -9.19 -7.40 -19.26
N THR A 188 -8.13 -8.14 -18.89
CA THR A 188 -6.87 -8.21 -19.66
C THR A 188 -6.39 -9.66 -19.81
N ASP A 189 -6.83 -10.34 -20.88
CA ASP A 189 -6.59 -11.77 -21.10
C ASP A 189 -5.10 -12.14 -21.22
N GLY A 190 -4.26 -11.21 -21.71
CA GLY A 190 -2.82 -11.41 -21.82
C GLY A 190 -2.13 -11.62 -20.47
N LEU A 191 -2.51 -10.85 -19.44
CA LEU A 191 -1.92 -10.99 -18.10
C LEU A 191 -2.37 -12.29 -17.41
N LEU A 192 -3.60 -12.74 -17.70
CA LEU A 192 -4.08 -14.04 -17.23
C LEU A 192 -3.27 -15.18 -17.85
N THR A 193 -2.91 -15.05 -19.14
CA THR A 193 -2.07 -16.03 -19.84
C THR A 193 -0.68 -16.11 -19.21
N ASP A 194 -0.03 -14.98 -18.93
CA ASP A 194 1.28 -14.94 -18.25
C ASP A 194 1.28 -15.75 -16.93
N LEU A 195 0.20 -15.67 -16.17
CA LEU A 195 0.04 -16.40 -14.91
C LEU A 195 -0.03 -17.92 -15.09
N CYS A 196 -0.53 -18.37 -16.24
CA CYS A 196 -0.67 -19.79 -16.59
C CYS A 196 0.59 -20.38 -17.25
N LEU A 197 1.55 -19.53 -17.64
CA LEU A 197 2.83 -19.94 -18.21
C LEU A 197 3.85 -20.32 -17.11
N GLU A 198 4.99 -20.85 -17.53
CA GLU A 198 6.05 -21.40 -16.67
C GLU A 198 6.48 -20.46 -15.54
N GLN A 199 6.53 -19.15 -15.79
CA GLN A 199 6.94 -18.15 -14.80
C GLN A 199 5.83 -17.82 -13.77
N GLY A 200 4.56 -18.03 -14.13
CA GLY A 200 3.39 -17.77 -13.28
C GLY A 200 2.99 -18.94 -12.39
N LEU A 201 3.19 -20.19 -12.86
CA LEU A 201 2.82 -21.39 -12.12
C LEU A 201 3.40 -21.46 -10.69
N PRO A 202 4.68 -21.12 -10.43
CA PRO A 202 5.22 -21.11 -9.07
C PRO A 202 4.47 -20.17 -8.13
N ILE A 203 3.98 -19.03 -8.63
CA ILE A 203 3.20 -18.07 -7.84
C ILE A 203 1.88 -18.71 -7.41
N LEU A 204 1.17 -19.36 -8.35
CA LEU A 204 -0.07 -20.07 -8.07
C LEU A 204 0.13 -21.21 -7.08
N ILE A 205 1.20 -21.99 -7.22
CA ILE A 205 1.54 -23.07 -6.29
C ILE A 205 1.75 -22.51 -4.87
N GLU A 206 2.54 -21.45 -4.71
CA GLU A 206 2.78 -20.83 -3.40
C GLU A 206 1.49 -20.29 -2.76
N ILE A 207 0.61 -19.68 -3.56
CA ILE A 207 -0.71 -19.21 -3.11
C ILE A 207 -1.59 -20.39 -2.66
N LEU A 208 -1.68 -21.45 -3.47
CA LEU A 208 -2.48 -22.65 -3.16
C LEU A 208 -1.97 -23.35 -1.91
N CYS A 209 -0.65 -23.53 -1.78
CA CYS A 209 -0.06 -24.14 -0.60
C CYS A 209 -0.27 -23.27 0.64
N THR A 210 -0.24 -21.94 0.53
CA THR A 210 -0.58 -21.03 1.64
C THR A 210 -2.05 -21.18 2.03
N ALA A 211 -2.97 -21.07 1.07
CA ALA A 211 -4.40 -21.19 1.31
C ALA A 211 -4.77 -22.53 1.94
N SER A 212 -4.12 -23.62 1.52
CA SER A 212 -4.31 -24.95 2.12
C SER A 212 -3.79 -25.05 3.56
N ALA A 213 -2.73 -24.32 3.91
CA ALA A 213 -2.10 -24.41 5.22
C ALA A 213 -2.78 -23.53 6.27
N VAL A 214 -3.18 -22.30 5.90
CA VAL A 214 -3.68 -21.29 6.85
C VAL A 214 -5.12 -20.82 6.57
N GLY A 215 -5.75 -21.37 5.54
CA GLY A 215 -7.07 -20.94 5.06
C GLY A 215 -7.05 -19.56 4.42
N LEU A 216 -8.23 -19.10 4.00
CA LEU A 216 -8.48 -17.77 3.45
C LEU A 216 -9.61 -17.09 4.20
N LYS A 217 -9.59 -15.76 4.21
CA LYS A 217 -10.70 -14.97 4.77
C LYS A 217 -11.65 -14.48 3.69
N GLU A 218 -11.13 -14.21 2.50
CA GLU A 218 -11.88 -13.60 1.40
C GLU A 218 -11.95 -14.54 0.19
N ASP A 219 -12.88 -14.27 -0.72
CA ASP A 219 -13.12 -15.14 -1.89
C ASP A 219 -12.20 -14.84 -3.09
N TRP A 220 -11.19 -13.97 -2.94
CA TRP A 220 -10.32 -13.57 -4.04
C TRP A 220 -9.60 -14.73 -4.73
N LEU A 221 -9.15 -15.75 -3.97
CA LEU A 221 -8.57 -16.94 -4.61
C LEU A 221 -9.61 -17.69 -5.41
N LYS A 222 -10.84 -17.83 -4.91
CA LYS A 222 -11.91 -18.52 -5.65
C LYS A 222 -12.24 -17.78 -6.94
N LEU A 223 -12.31 -16.45 -6.90
CA LEU A 223 -12.50 -15.61 -8.08
C LEU A 223 -11.34 -15.77 -9.07
N LEU A 224 -10.10 -15.75 -8.59
CA LEU A 224 -8.90 -15.95 -9.42
C LEU A 224 -8.89 -17.33 -10.08
N LEU A 225 -9.10 -18.40 -9.31
CA LEU A 225 -9.16 -19.77 -9.84
C LEU A 225 -10.33 -19.95 -10.81
N SER A 226 -11.50 -19.38 -10.50
CA SER A 226 -12.64 -19.40 -11.42
C SER A 226 -12.28 -18.74 -12.75
N LYS A 227 -11.58 -17.60 -12.72
CA LYS A 227 -11.14 -16.91 -13.93
C LYS A 227 -10.15 -17.75 -14.73
N ILE A 228 -9.13 -18.28 -14.08
CA ILE A 228 -8.13 -19.17 -14.71
C ILE A 228 -8.79 -20.41 -15.32
N CYS A 229 -9.67 -21.09 -14.58
CA CYS A 229 -10.24 -22.37 -15.00
C CYS A 229 -11.39 -22.26 -16.01
N ILE A 230 -12.09 -21.11 -16.06
CA ILE A 230 -13.23 -20.91 -16.98
C ILE A 230 -12.79 -20.12 -18.21
N GLU A 231 -12.10 -19.00 -18.02
CA GLU A 231 -11.66 -18.10 -19.11
C GLU A 231 -10.30 -18.48 -19.69
N GLY A 232 -9.47 -19.24 -18.96
CA GLY A 232 -8.19 -19.78 -19.45
C GLY A 232 -8.32 -21.08 -20.25
N SER A 233 -9.54 -21.51 -20.57
CA SER A 233 -9.84 -22.67 -21.43
C SER A 233 -9.55 -22.32 -22.90
N TYR A 234 -8.28 -22.26 -23.29
CA TYR A 234 -7.86 -22.09 -24.68
C TYR A 234 -7.53 -23.44 -25.34
#